data_AF-A0A926AVS1-F1
#
_entry.id   AF-A0A926AVS1-F1
#
_cell.length_a   1.000
_cell.length_b   1.000
_cell.length_c   1.000
_cell.angle_alpha   90.00
_cell.angle_beta   90.00
_cell.angle_gamma   90.00
#
_symmetry.space_group_name_H-M   'P 1'
#
loop_
_entity.id
_entity.type
_entity.pdbx_description
1 polymer ?
#
loop_
_entity_poly.entity_id
_entity_poly.type
_entity_poly.pdbx_seq_one_letter_code
_entity_poly.pdbx_strand_id
1 'polypeptide(L)'
;YPRFYVLETIARVPYFAYLSVLHLYETLGIWRKADWLKIHFAETWNELHHLLIMESLGGNAKWYDRLLARSTALAYYWICVILYVLSPRSAYNFMENVERHAFHTYNDFLNANEAELKAQPAPQVAVNYYTSGDLYMFDEFQTTRRPEERRPIIQTLYDTFVNIRDDEREHVKTMVACQSKDAQHTFKSPHSQLPESAEYEPVRKLPDVSQGELSS
;
A
#
# COMPACT_ATOMS: atom_id res chain seq x y z
N TYR A 1 4.75 -19.47 -6.01
CA TYR A 1 3.53 -19.25 -5.19
C TYR A 1 2.41 -18.60 -6.02
N PRO A 2 1.75 -19.34 -6.94
CA PRO A 2 0.85 -18.73 -7.94
C PRO A 2 -0.43 -18.11 -7.38
N ARG A 3 -1.07 -18.75 -6.39
CA ARG A 3 -2.28 -18.23 -5.73
C ARG A 3 -2.05 -16.84 -5.16
N PHE A 4 -0.96 -16.68 -4.40
CA PHE A 4 -0.59 -15.40 -3.79
C PHE A 4 -0.22 -14.37 -4.85
N TYR A 5 0.56 -14.74 -5.87
CA TYR A 5 0.84 -13.83 -7.00
C TYR A 5 -0.45 -13.24 -7.63
N VAL A 6 -1.47 -14.07 -7.87
CA VAL A 6 -2.76 -13.58 -8.40
C VAL A 6 -3.45 -12.68 -7.38
N LEU A 7 -3.44 -13.05 -6.09
CA LEU A 7 -4.01 -12.25 -5.00
C LEU A 7 -3.35 -10.85 -4.94
N GLU A 8 -2.03 -10.77 -4.82
CA GLU A 8 -1.27 -9.51 -4.73
C GLU A 8 -1.34 -8.64 -5.99
N THR A 9 -1.59 -9.26 -7.16
CA THR A 9 -1.84 -8.50 -8.39
C THR A 9 -3.17 -7.77 -8.31
N ILE A 10 -4.17 -8.36 -7.66
CA ILE A 10 -5.53 -7.84 -7.55
C ILE A 10 -5.66 -6.91 -6.33
N ALA A 11 -5.01 -7.21 -5.21
CA ALA A 11 -5.13 -6.50 -3.94
C ALA A 11 -4.63 -5.05 -4.00
N ARG A 12 -3.59 -4.74 -4.79
CA ARG A 12 -3.15 -3.36 -5.07
C ARG A 12 -4.18 -2.47 -5.79
N VAL A 13 -5.10 -3.07 -6.56
CA VAL A 13 -5.90 -2.36 -7.58
C VAL A 13 -6.88 -1.35 -6.98
N PRO A 14 -7.60 -1.67 -5.88
CA PRO A 14 -8.53 -0.73 -5.27
C PRO A 14 -7.83 0.55 -4.79
N TYR A 15 -6.64 0.45 -4.18
CA TYR A 15 -5.87 1.62 -3.76
C TYR A 15 -5.53 2.55 -4.93
N PHE A 16 -5.08 2.00 -6.05
CA PHE A 16 -4.81 2.78 -7.26
C PHE A 16 -6.09 3.43 -7.82
N ALA A 17 -7.23 2.74 -7.77
CA ALA A 17 -8.52 3.30 -8.16
C ALA A 17 -8.92 4.47 -7.25
N TYR A 18 -8.74 4.34 -5.93
CA TYR A 18 -9.07 5.38 -4.96
C TYR A 18 -8.21 6.62 -5.16
N LEU A 19 -6.89 6.44 -5.35
CA LEU A 19 -5.97 7.52 -5.70
C LEU A 19 -6.39 8.24 -6.98
N SER A 20 -6.74 7.50 -8.03
CA SER A 20 -7.17 8.08 -9.31
C SER A 20 -8.41 8.97 -9.14
N VAL A 21 -9.41 8.52 -8.38
CA VAL A 21 -10.62 9.30 -8.10
C VAL A 21 -10.32 10.50 -7.19
N LEU A 22 -9.50 10.32 -6.15
CA LEU A 22 -9.11 11.41 -5.24
C LEU A 22 -8.34 12.52 -5.99
N HIS A 23 -7.40 12.16 -6.87
CA HIS A 23 -6.71 13.12 -7.72
C HIS A 23 -7.65 13.83 -8.70
N LEU A 24 -8.62 13.11 -9.28
CA LEU A 24 -9.64 13.72 -10.12
C LEU A 24 -10.47 14.75 -9.33
N TYR A 25 -10.92 14.40 -8.12
CA TYR A 25 -11.66 15.32 -7.26
C TYR A 25 -10.85 16.55 -6.87
N GLU A 26 -9.55 16.39 -6.58
CA GLU A 26 -8.67 17.51 -6.32
C GLU A 26 -8.52 18.43 -7.55
N THR A 27 -8.32 17.84 -8.72
CA THR A 27 -8.19 18.57 -9.99
C THR A 27 -9.43 19.38 -10.32
N LEU A 28 -10.61 18.83 -10.03
CA LEU A 28 -11.91 19.48 -10.22
C LEU A 28 -12.23 20.50 -9.12
N GLY A 29 -11.36 20.70 -8.14
CA GLY A 29 -11.60 21.60 -7.01
C GLY A 29 -12.74 21.16 -6.10
N ILE A 30 -13.12 19.88 -6.18
CA ILE A 30 -14.15 19.30 -5.34
C ILE A 30 -13.58 19.24 -3.92
N TRP A 31 -12.63 18.34 -3.67
CA TRP A 31 -12.13 18.06 -2.31
C TRP A 31 -10.60 17.90 -2.33
N ARG A 32 -9.92 18.29 -1.25
CA ARG A 32 -8.48 18.08 -1.05
C ARG A 32 -8.24 17.21 0.17
N LYS A 33 -7.79 15.97 -0.06
CA LYS A 33 -7.57 14.94 0.96
C LYS A 33 -6.13 14.41 0.92
N ALA A 34 -5.17 15.27 1.25
CA ALA A 34 -3.74 14.94 1.17
C ALA A 34 -3.37 13.68 1.99
N ASP A 35 -3.92 13.54 3.20
CA ASP A 35 -3.69 12.38 4.06
C ASP A 35 -4.15 11.06 3.39
N TRP A 36 -5.29 11.06 2.68
CA TRP A 36 -5.78 9.87 1.98
C TRP A 36 -4.90 9.51 0.80
N LEU A 37 -4.51 10.51 0.00
CA LEU A 37 -3.60 10.29 -1.12
C LEU A 37 -2.29 9.66 -0.64
N LYS A 38 -1.75 10.17 0.46
CA LYS A 38 -0.49 9.70 1.02
C LYS A 38 -0.58 8.26 1.52
N ILE A 39 -1.62 7.96 2.31
CA ILE A 39 -1.82 6.61 2.87
C ILE A 39 -2.13 5.60 1.76
N HIS A 40 -3.08 5.87 0.86
CA HIS A 40 -3.42 4.91 -0.22
C HIS A 40 -2.25 4.69 -1.20
N PHE A 41 -1.38 5.68 -1.38
CA PHE A 41 -0.14 5.50 -2.13
C PHE A 41 0.80 4.55 -1.40
N ALA A 42 0.98 4.72 -0.08
CA ALA A 42 1.77 3.80 0.74
C ALA A 42 1.17 2.38 0.75
N GLU A 43 -0.16 2.23 0.75
CA GLU A 43 -0.81 0.92 0.63
C GLU A 43 -0.53 0.26 -0.72
N THR A 44 -0.66 1.02 -1.82
CA THR A 44 -0.28 0.54 -3.16
C THR A 44 1.19 0.11 -3.22
N TRP A 45 2.06 0.83 -2.51
CA TRP A 45 3.49 0.53 -2.42
C TRP A 45 3.78 -0.74 -1.64
N ASN A 46 3.08 -0.98 -0.53
CA ASN A 46 3.19 -2.21 0.27
C ASN A 46 2.78 -3.44 -0.54
N GLU A 47 1.59 -3.40 -1.14
CA GLU A 47 1.03 -4.41 -2.03
C GLU A 47 1.92 -4.70 -3.25
N LEU A 48 2.57 -3.68 -3.80
CA LEU A 48 3.59 -3.87 -4.83
C LEU A 48 4.73 -4.77 -4.35
N HIS A 49 5.22 -4.57 -3.14
CA HIS A 49 6.30 -5.37 -2.60
C HIS A 49 5.86 -6.80 -2.27
N HIS A 50 4.63 -7.01 -1.81
CA HIS A 50 4.08 -8.37 -1.67
C HIS A 50 4.10 -9.12 -3.00
N LEU A 51 3.66 -8.48 -4.10
CA LEU A 51 3.75 -9.09 -5.43
C LEU A 51 5.19 -9.38 -5.84
N LEU A 52 6.12 -8.44 -5.68
CA LEU A 52 7.53 -8.65 -6.03
C LEU A 52 8.13 -9.83 -5.24
N ILE A 53 7.73 -10.00 -3.98
CA ILE A 53 8.08 -11.17 -3.17
C ILE A 53 7.51 -12.43 -3.83
N MET A 54 6.21 -12.46 -4.16
CA MET A 54 5.60 -13.63 -4.81
C MET A 54 6.22 -13.96 -6.16
N GLU A 55 6.61 -12.95 -6.95
CA GLU A 55 7.33 -13.12 -8.21
C GLU A 55 8.72 -13.72 -7.99
N SER A 56 9.47 -13.25 -6.99
CA SER A 56 10.78 -13.80 -6.63
C SER A 56 10.70 -15.27 -6.21
N LEU A 57 9.55 -15.69 -5.67
CA LEU A 57 9.22 -17.07 -5.30
C LEU A 57 8.56 -17.85 -6.46
N GLY A 58 8.71 -17.39 -7.69
CA GLY A 58 8.20 -18.04 -8.91
C GLY A 58 6.67 -18.04 -9.04
N GLY A 59 5.96 -17.15 -8.35
CA GLY A 59 4.50 -17.01 -8.43
C GLY A 59 3.99 -16.67 -9.82
N ASN A 60 4.79 -15.96 -10.62
CA ASN A 60 4.45 -15.56 -11.99
C ASN A 60 5.00 -16.52 -13.06
N ALA A 61 5.49 -17.71 -12.71
CA ALA A 61 6.20 -18.60 -13.64
C ALA A 61 5.36 -18.98 -14.87
N LYS A 62 4.07 -19.25 -14.68
CA LYS A 62 3.20 -19.75 -15.75
C LYS A 62 2.44 -18.60 -16.42
N TRP A 63 2.35 -18.66 -17.75
CA TRP A 63 1.76 -17.58 -18.54
C TRP A 63 0.26 -17.38 -18.28
N TYR A 64 -0.45 -18.45 -17.97
CA TYR A 64 -1.89 -18.39 -17.72
C TYR A 64 -2.21 -17.71 -16.37
N ASP A 65 -1.36 -17.88 -15.36
CA ASP A 65 -1.48 -17.16 -14.08
C ASP A 65 -1.30 -15.65 -14.31
N ARG A 66 -0.34 -15.27 -15.17
CA ARG A 66 -0.13 -13.87 -15.56
C ARG A 66 -1.31 -13.30 -16.34
N LEU A 67 -1.84 -14.05 -17.30
CA LEU A 67 -3.00 -13.62 -18.09
C LEU A 67 -4.21 -13.40 -17.19
N LEU A 68 -4.53 -14.38 -16.34
CA LEU A 68 -5.64 -14.29 -15.38
C LEU A 68 -5.50 -13.06 -14.49
N ALA A 69 -4.35 -12.91 -13.82
CA ALA A 69 -4.11 -11.81 -12.90
C ALA A 69 -4.27 -10.44 -13.57
N ARG A 70 -3.70 -10.26 -14.77
CA ARG A 70 -3.74 -8.98 -15.51
C ARG A 70 -5.13 -8.64 -16.02
N SER A 71 -5.84 -9.61 -16.60
CA SER A 71 -7.20 -9.40 -17.10
C SER A 71 -8.18 -9.12 -15.96
N THR A 72 -8.07 -9.86 -14.85
CA THR A 72 -8.87 -9.60 -13.65
C THR A 72 -8.56 -8.24 -13.05
N ALA A 73 -7.29 -7.86 -12.91
CA ALA A 73 -6.90 -6.54 -12.39
C ALA A 73 -7.48 -5.39 -13.24
N LEU A 74 -7.46 -5.50 -14.57
CA LEU A 74 -8.00 -4.47 -15.45
C LEU A 74 -9.52 -4.30 -15.29
N ALA A 75 -10.27 -5.41 -15.27
CA ALA A 75 -11.72 -5.36 -15.05
C ALA A 75 -12.04 -4.84 -13.64
N TYR A 76 -11.30 -5.29 -12.64
CA TYR A 76 -11.49 -4.93 -11.25
C TYR A 76 -11.19 -3.46 -10.97
N TYR A 77 -10.21 -2.87 -11.66
CA TYR A 77 -9.91 -1.43 -11.59
C TYR A 77 -11.15 -0.58 -11.89
N TRP A 78 -11.82 -0.84 -13.01
CA TRP A 78 -13.01 -0.07 -13.40
C TRP A 78 -14.17 -0.26 -12.42
N ILE A 79 -14.34 -1.48 -11.89
CA ILE A 79 -15.33 -1.75 -10.84
C ILE A 79 -15.03 -0.90 -9.59
N CYS A 80 -13.78 -0.87 -9.14
CA CYS A 80 -13.37 -0.11 -7.95
C CYS A 80 -13.52 1.40 -8.17
N VAL A 81 -13.16 1.92 -9.35
CA VAL A 81 -13.37 3.33 -9.70
C VAL A 81 -14.86 3.69 -9.60
N ILE A 82 -15.74 2.91 -10.24
CA ILE A 82 -17.18 3.17 -10.23
C ILE A 82 -17.73 3.09 -8.81
N LEU A 83 -17.37 2.05 -8.05
CA LEU A 83 -17.83 1.87 -6.68
C LEU A 83 -17.38 3.02 -5.78
N TYR A 84 -16.14 3.47 -5.91
CA TYR A 84 -15.59 4.55 -5.10
C TYR A 84 -16.22 5.91 -5.44
N VAL A 85 -16.49 6.19 -6.72
CA VAL A 85 -17.20 7.41 -7.14
C VAL A 85 -18.64 7.44 -6.61
N LEU A 86 -19.33 6.30 -6.63
CA LEU A 86 -20.73 6.21 -6.18
C LEU A 86 -20.86 6.22 -4.65
N SER A 87 -19.99 5.49 -3.96
CA SER A 87 -20.02 5.36 -2.50
C SER A 87 -18.63 4.97 -1.96
N PRO A 88 -17.81 5.95 -1.54
CA PRO A 88 -16.52 5.69 -0.92
C PRO A 88 -16.63 4.77 0.29
N ARG A 89 -17.68 4.93 1.12
CA ARG A 89 -17.93 4.08 2.28
C ARG A 89 -18.13 2.61 1.89
N SER A 90 -18.90 2.35 0.82
CA SER A 90 -19.11 0.99 0.32
C SER A 90 -17.84 0.42 -0.29
N ALA A 91 -17.05 1.23 -0.98
CA ALA A 91 -15.75 0.83 -1.51
C ALA A 91 -14.80 0.40 -0.37
N TYR A 92 -14.67 1.21 0.68
CA TYR A 92 -13.84 0.86 1.84
C TYR A 92 -14.34 -0.37 2.59
N ASN A 93 -15.66 -0.55 2.75
CA ASN A 93 -16.19 -1.77 3.36
C ASN A 93 -15.91 -3.02 2.51
N PHE A 94 -16.02 -2.89 1.19
CA PHE A 94 -15.66 -3.97 0.28
C PHE A 94 -14.17 -4.31 0.39
N MET A 95 -13.29 -3.31 0.39
CA MET A 95 -11.86 -3.53 0.55
C MET A 95 -11.51 -4.14 1.90
N GLU A 96 -12.14 -3.69 2.99
CA GLU A 96 -11.99 -4.30 4.32
C GLU A 96 -12.25 -5.81 4.27
N ASN A 97 -13.26 -6.27 3.54
CA ASN A 97 -13.56 -7.70 3.40
C ASN A 97 -12.50 -8.44 2.57
N VAL A 98 -11.96 -7.81 1.51
CA VAL A 98 -10.84 -8.36 0.72
C VAL A 98 -9.63 -8.57 1.62
N GLU A 99 -9.26 -7.54 2.38
CA GLU A 99 -8.11 -7.56 3.30
C GLU A 99 -8.27 -8.59 4.43
N ARG A 100 -9.46 -8.68 5.04
CA ARG A 100 -9.75 -9.74 6.02
C ARG A 100 -9.62 -11.13 5.41
N HIS A 101 -10.00 -11.31 4.15
CA HIS A 101 -9.86 -12.59 3.47
C HIS A 101 -8.38 -12.91 3.14
N ALA A 102 -7.60 -11.90 2.75
CA ALA A 102 -6.16 -12.03 2.54
C ALA A 102 -5.44 -12.42 3.84
N PHE A 103 -5.71 -11.71 4.94
CA PHE A 103 -5.21 -12.03 6.28
C PHE A 103 -5.46 -13.50 6.66
N HIS A 104 -6.70 -13.98 6.53
CA HIS A 104 -7.05 -15.36 6.85
C HIS A 104 -6.35 -16.35 5.90
N THR A 105 -6.27 -16.05 4.60
CA THR A 105 -5.56 -16.88 3.63
C THR A 105 -4.10 -17.06 3.99
N TYR A 106 -3.41 -15.99 4.38
CA TYR A 106 -2.03 -16.06 4.85
C TYR A 106 -1.90 -16.80 6.18
N ASN A 107 -2.80 -16.55 7.12
CA ASN A 107 -2.80 -17.21 8.42
C ASN A 107 -2.97 -18.74 8.28
N ASP A 108 -3.91 -19.19 7.46
CA ASP A 108 -4.13 -20.60 7.19
C ASP A 108 -2.92 -21.24 6.51
N PHE A 109 -2.30 -20.53 5.56
CA PHE A 109 -1.09 -20.99 4.89
C PHE A 109 0.09 -21.14 5.84
N LEU A 110 0.31 -20.17 6.73
CA LEU A 110 1.34 -20.21 7.77
C LEU A 110 1.15 -21.42 8.69
N ASN A 111 -0.07 -21.65 9.17
CA ASN A 111 -0.38 -22.78 10.06
C ASN A 111 -0.18 -24.13 9.37
N ALA A 112 -0.52 -24.24 8.08
CA ALA A 112 -0.39 -25.48 7.33
C ALA A 112 1.07 -25.81 6.95
N ASN A 113 1.95 -24.82 6.85
CA ASN A 113 3.29 -24.99 6.24
C ASN A 113 4.44 -24.53 7.16
N GLU A 114 4.20 -24.32 8.45
CA GLU A 114 5.15 -23.72 9.39
C GLU A 114 6.56 -24.34 9.34
N ALA A 115 6.67 -25.66 9.41
CA ALA A 115 7.95 -26.36 9.44
C ALA A 115 8.75 -26.15 8.14
N GLU A 116 8.08 -26.24 6.98
CA GLU A 116 8.71 -26.06 5.67
C GLU A 116 9.16 -24.61 5.45
N LEU A 117 8.33 -23.65 5.86
CA LEU A 117 8.63 -22.22 5.72
C LEU A 117 9.78 -21.78 6.63
N LYS A 118 9.86 -22.32 7.85
CA LYS A 118 10.97 -22.04 8.79
C LYS A 118 12.30 -22.63 8.32
N ALA A 119 12.28 -23.69 7.51
CA ALA A 119 13.48 -24.32 6.97
C ALA A 119 14.09 -23.55 5.78
N GLN A 120 13.38 -22.58 5.22
CA GLN A 120 13.82 -21.82 4.05
C GLN A 120 14.27 -20.41 4.45
N PRO A 121 15.32 -19.87 3.82
CA PRO A 121 15.73 -18.49 4.05
C PRO A 121 14.67 -17.51 3.52
N ALA A 122 14.60 -16.33 4.11
CA ALA A 122 13.78 -15.26 3.55
C ALA A 122 14.30 -14.82 2.17
N PRO A 123 13.42 -14.52 1.20
CA PRO A 123 13.83 -13.98 -0.08
C PRO A 123 14.42 -12.58 0.08
N GLN A 124 15.50 -12.28 -0.64
CA GLN A 124 16.22 -11.01 -0.53
C GLN A 124 15.32 -9.79 -0.77
N VAL A 125 14.32 -9.92 -1.65
CA VAL A 125 13.34 -8.86 -1.93
C VAL A 125 12.55 -8.49 -0.66
N ALA A 126 12.15 -9.47 0.15
CA ALA A 126 11.45 -9.23 1.40
C ALA A 126 12.37 -8.60 2.45
N VAL A 127 13.61 -9.10 2.58
CA VAL A 127 14.61 -8.53 3.48
C VAL A 127 14.83 -7.06 3.16
N ASN A 128 15.05 -6.74 1.87
CA ASN A 128 15.26 -5.36 1.43
C ASN A 128 14.05 -4.48 1.74
N TYR A 129 12.83 -4.94 1.43
CA TYR A 129 11.62 -4.16 1.68
C TYR A 129 11.43 -3.82 3.16
N TYR A 130 11.47 -4.83 4.03
CA TYR A 130 11.12 -4.68 5.44
C TYR A 130 12.23 -4.08 6.32
N THR A 131 13.50 -4.11 5.87
CA THR A 131 14.64 -3.70 6.73
C THR A 131 15.40 -2.48 6.21
N SER A 132 15.43 -2.25 4.90
CA SER A 132 16.29 -1.22 4.30
C SER A 132 15.66 -0.47 3.13
N GLY A 133 14.38 -0.70 2.87
CA GLY A 133 13.64 -0.11 1.76
C GLY A 133 13.21 1.32 2.08
N ASP A 134 12.16 1.77 1.41
CA ASP A 134 11.49 3.01 1.77
C ASP A 134 10.70 2.81 3.07
N LEU A 135 11.39 2.92 4.21
CA LEU A 135 10.79 2.76 5.53
C LEU A 135 9.79 3.87 5.88
N TYR A 136 9.87 5.01 5.19
CA TYR A 136 8.86 6.05 5.31
C TYR A 136 7.53 5.57 4.75
N MET A 137 7.52 4.97 3.54
CA MET A 137 6.31 4.37 2.98
C MET A 137 5.83 3.16 3.81
N PHE A 138 6.76 2.39 4.39
CA PHE A 138 6.42 1.32 5.32
C PHE A 138 5.71 1.83 6.58
N ASP A 139 6.13 2.97 7.14
CA ASP A 139 5.45 3.58 8.28
C ASP A 139 4.12 4.22 7.87
N GLU A 140 4.05 4.79 6.67
CA GLU A 140 2.93 5.60 6.21
C GLU A 140 1.62 4.81 6.02
N PHE A 141 1.68 3.54 5.61
CA PHE A 141 0.47 2.72 5.47
C PHE A 141 -0.10 2.22 6.82
N GLN A 142 0.68 2.30 7.91
CA GLN A 142 0.33 1.76 9.22
C GLN A 142 -0.45 2.79 10.06
N THR A 143 -1.68 3.11 9.66
CA THR A 143 -2.50 4.22 10.19
C THR A 143 -2.79 4.20 11.70
N THR A 144 -2.60 3.06 12.37
CA THR A 144 -2.86 2.91 13.81
C THR A 144 -1.60 2.89 14.67
N ARG A 145 -0.43 3.11 14.06
CA ARG A 145 0.87 3.03 14.72
C ARG A 145 1.62 4.34 14.58
N ARG A 146 2.52 4.60 15.53
CA ARG A 146 3.49 5.67 15.36
C ARG A 146 4.54 5.24 14.33
N PRO A 147 5.09 6.17 13.54
CA PRO A 147 6.27 5.88 12.72
C PRO A 147 7.37 5.24 13.58
N GLU A 148 8.16 4.38 12.96
CA GLU A 148 9.26 3.62 13.60
C GLU A 148 8.85 2.57 14.65
N GLU A 149 7.57 2.47 15.03
CA GLU A 149 7.12 1.54 16.07
C GLU A 149 7.24 0.06 15.65
N ARG A 150 7.05 -0.25 14.36
CA ARG A 150 7.19 -1.60 13.81
C ARG A 150 8.42 -1.65 12.90
N ARG A 151 9.38 -2.52 13.23
CA ARG A 151 10.53 -2.87 12.38
C ARG A 151 10.66 -4.39 12.33
N PRO A 152 10.17 -5.04 11.26
CA PRO A 152 10.20 -6.49 11.16
C PRO A 152 11.61 -7.08 11.18
N ILE A 153 11.74 -8.26 11.78
CA ILE A 153 12.92 -9.12 11.65
C ILE A 153 12.58 -10.21 10.63
N ILE A 154 13.39 -10.34 9.59
CA ILE A 154 13.14 -11.24 8.46
C ILE A 154 14.32 -12.18 8.30
N GLN A 155 14.23 -13.41 8.84
CA GLN A 155 15.31 -14.41 8.75
C GLN A 155 14.90 -15.60 7.87
N THR A 156 13.68 -16.06 8.03
CA THR A 156 13.11 -17.22 7.35
C THR A 156 11.98 -16.82 6.41
N LEU A 157 11.63 -17.71 5.49
CA LEU A 157 10.45 -17.53 4.64
C LEU A 157 9.17 -17.45 5.48
N TYR A 158 9.12 -18.13 6.63
CA TYR A 158 8.02 -18.00 7.58
C TYR A 158 7.87 -16.55 8.07
N ASP A 159 8.97 -15.88 8.41
CA ASP A 159 8.93 -14.48 8.86
C ASP A 159 8.43 -13.54 7.76
N THR A 160 8.78 -13.80 6.49
CA THR A 160 8.24 -13.07 5.35
C THR A 160 6.71 -13.17 5.30
N PHE A 161 6.16 -14.38 5.37
CA PHE A 161 4.71 -14.58 5.30
C PHE A 161 3.98 -14.05 6.55
N VAL A 162 4.59 -14.11 7.73
CA VAL A 162 4.05 -13.48 8.95
C VAL A 162 3.94 -11.97 8.76
N ASN A 163 4.95 -11.33 8.18
CA ASN A 163 4.93 -9.88 7.99
C ASN A 163 3.93 -9.44 6.93
N ILE A 164 3.81 -10.19 5.83
CA ILE A 164 2.76 -9.95 4.83
C ILE A 164 1.38 -10.05 5.48
N ARG A 165 1.10 -11.14 6.21
CA ARG A 165 -0.16 -11.31 6.96
C ARG A 165 -0.44 -10.11 7.88
N ASP A 166 0.56 -9.66 8.61
CA ASP A 166 0.40 -8.56 9.56
C ASP A 166 0.21 -7.21 8.85
N ASP A 167 0.75 -7.04 7.63
CA ASP A 167 0.46 -5.89 6.77
C ASP A 167 -1.01 -5.86 6.35
N GLU A 168 -1.59 -7.00 5.92
CA GLU A 168 -3.03 -7.12 5.60
C GLU A 168 -3.91 -6.68 6.77
N ARG A 169 -3.46 -6.99 7.99
CA ARG A 169 -4.17 -6.54 9.19
C ARG A 169 -4.12 -5.03 9.36
N GLU A 170 -3.03 -4.36 9.00
CA GLU A 170 -2.95 -2.89 9.01
C GLU A 170 -3.85 -2.29 7.93
N HIS A 171 -3.92 -2.88 6.73
CA HIS A 171 -4.89 -2.50 5.69
C HIS A 171 -6.33 -2.57 6.18
N VAL A 172 -6.73 -3.67 6.84
CA VAL A 172 -8.06 -3.79 7.47
C VAL A 172 -8.35 -2.60 8.40
N LYS A 173 -7.40 -2.21 9.25
CA LYS A 173 -7.60 -1.10 10.19
C LYS A 173 -7.77 0.23 9.45
N THR A 174 -6.96 0.46 8.42
CA THR A 174 -7.07 1.66 7.57
C THR A 174 -8.45 1.72 6.91
N MET A 175 -8.94 0.62 6.33
CA MET A 175 -10.26 0.56 5.70
C MET A 175 -11.40 0.81 6.71
N VAL A 176 -11.28 0.31 7.94
CA VAL A 176 -12.23 0.60 9.02
C VAL A 176 -12.21 2.08 9.39
N ALA A 177 -11.02 2.68 9.53
CA ALA A 177 -10.88 4.10 9.87
C ALA A 177 -11.49 5.02 8.80
N CYS A 178 -11.29 4.71 7.52
CA CYS A 178 -11.87 5.44 6.39
C CYS A 178 -13.41 5.40 6.35
N GLN A 179 -14.05 4.41 6.98
CA GLN A 179 -15.49 4.31 7.06
C GLN A 179 -16.09 5.15 8.19
N SER A 180 -15.30 5.74 9.10
CA SER A 180 -15.85 6.60 10.15
C SER A 180 -16.59 7.81 9.58
N LYS A 181 -17.69 8.22 10.22
CA LYS A 181 -18.40 9.45 9.84
C LYS A 181 -17.50 10.69 10.02
N ASP A 182 -16.62 10.64 11.01
CA ASP A 182 -15.70 11.72 11.35
C ASP A 182 -14.34 11.55 10.67
N ALA A 183 -14.20 10.57 9.75
CA ALA A 183 -12.93 10.26 9.10
C ALA A 183 -12.26 11.50 8.52
N GLN A 184 -13.04 12.43 7.95
CA GLN A 184 -12.53 13.72 7.44
C GLN A 184 -11.64 14.50 8.41
N HIS A 185 -11.89 14.38 9.72
CA HIS A 185 -11.13 15.06 10.76
C HIS A 185 -10.14 14.14 11.46
N THR A 186 -10.46 12.84 11.58
CA THR A 186 -9.68 11.89 12.37
C THR A 186 -8.67 11.08 11.58
N PHE A 187 -8.88 10.88 10.29
CA PHE A 187 -7.99 10.08 9.45
C PHE A 187 -6.82 10.94 8.97
N LYS A 188 -5.64 10.61 9.49
CA LYS A 188 -4.41 11.37 9.29
C LYS A 188 -3.26 10.43 8.99
N SER A 189 -2.39 10.86 8.09
CA SER A 189 -1.08 10.24 7.83
C SER A 189 -0.30 10.07 9.14
N PRO A 190 0.32 8.90 9.40
CA PRO A 190 1.16 8.69 10.59
C PRO A 190 2.21 9.78 10.80
N HIS A 191 2.88 10.21 9.73
CA HIS A 191 3.88 11.27 9.80
C HIS A 191 3.30 12.68 9.91
N SER A 192 2.03 12.88 9.58
CA SER A 192 1.34 14.18 9.77
C SER A 192 0.81 14.34 11.20
N GLN A 193 0.85 13.29 12.02
CA GLN A 193 0.45 13.31 13.43
C GLN A 193 1.63 13.67 14.38
N LEU A 194 2.87 13.73 13.89
CA LEU A 194 4.02 14.13 14.70
C LEU A 194 3.96 15.64 15.00
N PRO A 195 4.27 16.07 16.23
CA PRO A 195 4.30 17.49 16.56
C PRO A 195 5.33 18.21 15.67
N GLU A 196 4.95 19.37 15.11
CA GLU A 196 5.84 20.28 14.38
C GLU A 196 7.07 20.59 15.24
N SER A 197 8.13 19.82 15.06
CA SER A 197 9.42 20.02 15.72
C SER A 197 10.51 19.91 14.66
N ALA A 198 10.38 20.74 13.65
CA ALA A 198 11.48 21.22 12.84
C ALA A 198 11.04 22.58 12.30
N GLU A 199 11.67 23.65 12.79
CA GLU A 199 11.56 24.96 12.17
C GLU A 199 11.82 24.80 10.68
N TYR A 200 10.82 25.15 9.87
CA TYR A 200 10.95 25.17 8.42
C TYR A 200 11.91 26.32 8.06
N GLU A 201 13.20 26.04 7.88
CA GLU A 201 14.08 26.99 7.21
C GLU A 201 13.58 27.15 5.76
N PRO A 202 13.11 28.34 5.35
CA PRO A 202 12.63 28.53 4.00
C PRO A 202 13.78 28.26 3.02
N VAL A 203 13.53 27.37 2.07
CA VAL A 203 14.43 27.08 0.95
C VAL A 203 14.92 28.40 0.35
N ARG A 204 16.24 28.59 0.37
CA ARG A 204 16.93 29.76 -0.20
C ARG A 204 16.40 29.98 -1.61
N LYS A 205 15.79 31.16 -1.87
CA LYS A 205 15.23 31.52 -3.18
C LYS A 205 16.23 31.15 -4.27
N LEU A 206 15.81 30.31 -5.21
CA LEU A 206 16.56 30.07 -6.43
C LEU A 206 16.76 31.44 -7.13
N PRO A 207 17.96 31.72 -7.66
CA PRO A 207 18.21 32.98 -8.34
C PRO A 207 17.26 33.11 -9.54
N ASP A 208 16.71 34.31 -9.68
CA ASP A 208 15.79 34.67 -10.76
C ASP A 208 16.50 34.50 -12.11
N VAL A 209 16.00 33.58 -12.94
CA VAL A 209 16.45 33.46 -14.33
C VAL A 209 15.64 34.48 -15.13
N SER A 210 15.98 35.75 -14.96
CA SER A 210 15.52 36.80 -15.86
C SER A 210 16.72 37.58 -16.39
N GLN A 211 16.78 37.64 -17.73
CA GLN A 211 17.63 38.49 -18.56
C GLN A 211 19.06 38.02 -18.84
N GLY A 212 19.18 37.10 -19.80
CA GLY A 212 20.35 36.96 -20.67
C GLY A 212 20.01 37.50 -22.07
N GLU A 213 20.21 38.80 -22.24
CA GLU A 213 20.57 39.54 -23.45
C GLU A 213 20.22 38.95 -24.84
N LEU A 214 19.17 39.51 -25.45
CA LEU A 214 19.13 39.72 -26.89
C LEU A 214 20.08 40.89 -27.23
N SER A 215 21.34 40.60 -27.56
CA SER A 215 22.15 41.49 -28.41
C SER A 215 23.37 40.78 -29.00
N SER A 216 23.26 40.38 -30.27
CA SER A 216 24.18 40.67 -31.40
C SER A 216 23.90 39.70 -32.54
#